data_AF-A0AAD5UAH4-F1
#
_entry.id   AF-A0AAD5UAH4-F1
#
_cell.length_a   1.000
_cell.length_b   1.000
_cell.length_c   1.000
_cell.angle_alpha   90.00
_cell.angle_beta   90.00
_cell.angle_gamma   90.00
#
_symmetry.space_group_name_H-M   'P 1'
#
loop_
_entity.id
_entity.type
_entity.pdbx_description
1 polymer ?
#
loop_
_entity_poly.entity_id
_entity_poly.type
_entity_poly.pdbx_seq_one_letter_code
_entity_poly.pdbx_strand_id
1 'polypeptide(L)'
;MSKQLGKNSRFLWGGWASNQSCSSNFFILTGGLISLWYPNTLMPSLPVNISAIINIIIPIIFLLLEYQKIKLGVLSTNYYIRSFLLSLGIAPALLNAPTMTGAMCQFFAVLTYLRAAINGEDGNPPKKR
;
A
#
# COMPACT_ATOMS: atom_id res chain seq x y z
N MET A 1 -8.13 -20.95 4.42
CA MET A 1 -7.71 -22.05 5.32
C MET A 1 -6.85 -21.45 6.45
N SER A 2 -7.48 -20.84 7.47
CA SER A 2 -6.79 -20.29 8.64
C SER A 2 -6.56 -21.41 9.64
N LYS A 3 -5.29 -21.70 9.96
CA LYS A 3 -4.94 -22.62 11.05
C LYS A 3 -5.13 -21.93 12.39
N GLN A 4 -5.71 -22.68 13.32
CA GLN A 4 -6.08 -22.30 14.67
C GLN A 4 -4.90 -21.66 15.43
N LEU A 5 -5.18 -20.54 16.09
CA LEU A 5 -4.24 -19.84 16.95
C LEU A 5 -4.43 -20.32 18.40
N GLY A 6 -3.43 -21.02 18.90
CA GLY A 6 -3.32 -21.41 20.31
C GLY A 6 -3.21 -20.19 21.22
N LYS A 7 -3.49 -20.41 22.51
CA LYS A 7 -3.79 -19.52 23.64
C LYS A 7 -2.74 -18.42 23.98
N ASN A 8 -1.85 -18.04 23.06
CA ASN A 8 -0.93 -16.89 23.16
C ASN A 8 -0.57 -16.33 21.76
N SER A 9 -1.53 -16.22 20.85
CA SER A 9 -1.28 -15.59 19.55
C SER A 9 -1.23 -14.07 19.70
N ARG A 10 -0.02 -13.50 19.73
CA ARG A 10 0.16 -12.06 19.53
C ARG A 10 -0.47 -11.69 18.18
N PHE A 11 -1.21 -10.59 18.14
CA PHE A 11 -1.80 -10.07 16.91
C PHE A 11 -0.70 -9.76 15.90
N LEU A 12 -0.80 -10.32 14.68
CA LEU A 12 0.15 -10.10 13.60
C LEU A 12 -0.22 -8.83 12.84
N TRP A 13 0.52 -7.76 13.09
CA TRP A 13 0.29 -6.46 12.48
C TRP A 13 0.58 -6.48 10.98
N GLY A 14 1.57 -7.25 10.52
CA GLY A 14 1.95 -7.34 9.12
C GLY A 14 0.84 -7.87 8.20
N GLY A 15 0.03 -8.82 8.69
CA GLY A 15 -1.12 -9.34 7.95
C GLY A 15 -2.24 -8.32 7.81
N TRP A 16 -2.51 -7.57 8.88
CA TRP A 16 -3.52 -6.50 8.87
C TRP A 16 -3.08 -5.32 7.99
N ALA A 17 -1.81 -4.90 8.10
CA ALA A 17 -1.22 -3.84 7.29
C ALA A 17 -1.29 -4.16 5.78
N SER A 18 -1.09 -5.42 5.40
CA SER A 18 -1.18 -5.86 4.00
C SER A 18 -2.61 -5.78 3.45
N ASN A 19 -3.60 -6.18 4.24
CA ASN A 19 -5.00 -6.02 3.83
C ASN A 19 -5.39 -4.54 3.71
N GLN A 20 -4.92 -3.71 4.65
CA GLN A 20 -5.18 -2.27 4.61
C GLN A 20 -4.54 -1.62 3.38
N SER A 21 -3.27 -1.95 3.08
CA SER A 21 -2.54 -1.51 1.88
C SER A 21 -3.23 -1.95 0.59
N CYS A 22 -3.75 -3.18 0.53
CA CYS A 22 -4.48 -3.67 -0.62
C CYS A 22 -5.77 -2.86 -0.87
N SER A 23 -6.53 -2.58 0.19
CA SER A 23 -7.75 -1.76 0.09
C SER A 23 -7.44 -0.31 -0.30
N SER A 24 -6.42 0.33 0.28
CA SER A 24 -6.03 1.70 -0.10
C SER A 24 -5.57 1.79 -1.55
N ASN A 25 -4.72 0.86 -2.00
CA ASN A 25 -4.26 0.84 -3.39
C ASN A 25 -5.41 0.64 -4.38
N PHE A 26 -6.46 -0.13 -4.02
CA PHE A 26 -7.68 -0.23 -4.83
C PHE A 26 -8.44 1.11 -4.92
N PHE A 27 -8.54 1.87 -3.83
CA PHE A 27 -9.14 3.21 -3.86
C PHE A 27 -8.31 4.19 -4.70
N ILE A 28 -6.98 4.15 -4.62
CA ILE A 28 -6.12 5.00 -5.47
C ILE A 28 -6.27 4.61 -6.94
N LEU A 29 -6.35 3.32 -7.27
CA LEU A 29 -6.54 2.85 -8.65
C LEU A 29 -7.87 3.33 -9.25
N THR A 30 -8.97 3.15 -8.52
CA THR A 30 -10.30 3.57 -8.97
C THR A 30 -10.41 5.10 -9.07
N GLY A 31 -9.84 5.83 -8.11
CA GLY A 31 -9.73 7.29 -8.18
C GLY A 31 -8.82 7.77 -9.32
N GLY A 32 -7.78 7.02 -9.66
CA GLY A 32 -6.87 7.28 -10.79
C GLY A 32 -7.58 7.18 -12.13
N LEU A 33 -8.45 6.18 -12.31
CA LEU A 33 -9.32 6.08 -13.48
C LEU A 33 -10.26 7.28 -13.59
N ILE A 34 -10.95 7.64 -12.50
CA ILE A 34 -11.84 8.81 -12.48
C ILE A 34 -11.07 10.11 -12.80
N SER A 35 -9.80 10.20 -12.37
CA SER A 35 -8.95 11.37 -12.64
C SER A 35 -8.66 11.60 -14.12
N LEU A 36 -8.84 10.61 -15.01
CA LEU A 36 -8.65 10.80 -16.45
C LEU A 36 -9.59 11.85 -17.04
N TRP A 37 -10.72 12.10 -16.37
CA TRP A 37 -11.74 13.07 -16.80
C TRP A 37 -11.84 14.28 -15.88
N TYR A 38 -10.99 14.39 -14.84
CA TYR A 38 -11.09 15.44 -13.83
C TYR A 38 -9.82 16.29 -13.78
N PRO A 39 -9.90 17.63 -13.85
CA PRO A 39 -8.73 18.50 -13.87
C PRO A 39 -7.91 18.39 -12.58
N ASN A 40 -6.58 18.50 -12.72
CA ASN A 40 -5.64 18.49 -11.60
C ASN A 40 -5.88 19.71 -10.69
N THR A 41 -6.21 19.47 -9.43
CA THR A 41 -6.49 20.53 -8.44
C THR A 41 -5.23 21.20 -7.87
N LEU A 42 -4.11 20.46 -7.77
CA LEU A 42 -2.89 20.93 -7.07
C LEU A 42 -1.77 21.41 -8.01
N MET A 43 -1.69 20.87 -9.24
CA MET A 43 -0.70 21.27 -10.24
C MET A 43 -1.37 21.48 -11.61
N PRO A 44 -1.89 22.69 -11.89
CA PRO A 44 -2.54 22.99 -13.18
C PRO A 44 -1.56 22.98 -14.37
N SER A 45 -0.26 23.03 -14.12
CA SER A 45 0.81 22.97 -15.13
C SER A 45 1.14 21.56 -15.61
N LEU A 46 0.73 20.52 -14.87
CA LEU A 46 0.97 19.13 -15.27
C LEU A 46 -0.21 18.63 -16.12
N PRO A 47 0.02 18.03 -17.30
CA PRO A 47 -1.04 17.43 -18.09
C PRO A 47 -1.82 16.43 -17.26
N VAL A 48 -3.14 16.61 -17.19
CA VAL A 48 -4.09 15.79 -16.41
C VAL A 48 -3.94 14.30 -16.71
N ASN A 49 -3.60 13.98 -17.96
CA ASN A 49 -3.37 12.62 -18.41
C ASN A 49 -2.16 11.95 -17.73
N ILE A 50 -1.10 12.70 -17.39
CA ILE A 50 0.14 12.12 -16.82
C ILE A 50 -0.04 11.76 -15.35
N SER A 51 -0.61 12.66 -14.53
CA SER A 51 -0.89 12.38 -13.11
C SER A 51 -1.88 11.22 -12.94
N ALA A 52 -2.93 11.17 -13.78
CA ALA A 52 -3.88 10.08 -13.78
C ALA A 52 -3.23 8.74 -14.15
N ILE A 53 -2.38 8.69 -15.19
CA ILE A 53 -1.64 7.47 -15.57
C ILE A 53 -0.72 7.01 -14.43
N ILE A 54 -0.01 7.92 -13.78
CA ILE A 54 0.85 7.60 -12.62
C ILE A 54 0.03 6.96 -11.49
N ASN A 55 -1.14 7.55 -11.19
CA ASN A 55 -2.07 7.03 -10.17
C ASN A 55 -2.81 5.75 -10.59
N ILE A 56 -2.63 5.27 -11.81
CA ILE A 56 -3.09 3.94 -12.25
C ILE A 56 -1.94 2.93 -12.17
N ILE A 57 -0.77 3.29 -12.69
CA ILE A 57 0.38 2.38 -12.77
C ILE A 57 0.96 2.07 -11.38
N ILE A 58 1.18 3.09 -10.54
CA ILE A 58 1.80 2.92 -9.22
C ILE A 58 0.97 1.99 -8.31
N PRO A 59 -0.36 2.19 -8.16
CA PRO A 59 -1.15 1.29 -7.33
C PRO A 59 -1.26 -0.12 -7.88
N ILE A 60 -1.22 -0.32 -9.21
CA ILE A 60 -1.14 -1.65 -9.79
C ILE A 60 0.15 -2.35 -9.37
N ILE A 61 1.30 -1.65 -9.44
CA ILE A 61 2.58 -2.19 -9.01
C ILE A 61 2.52 -2.57 -7.52
N PHE A 62 2.00 -1.69 -6.66
CA PHE A 62 1.86 -1.98 -5.23
C PHE A 62 0.85 -3.11 -4.96
N LEU A 63 -0.28 -3.16 -5.65
CA LEU A 63 -1.23 -4.27 -5.57
C LEU A 63 -0.57 -5.60 -5.96
N LEU A 64 0.26 -5.62 -7.01
CA LEU A 64 0.97 -6.83 -7.41
C LEU A 64 2.01 -7.23 -6.37
N LEU A 65 2.73 -6.28 -5.77
CA LEU A 65 3.68 -6.53 -4.68
C LEU A 65 3.00 -7.03 -3.38
N GLU A 66 1.77 -6.60 -3.13
CA GLU A 66 0.98 -6.96 -1.96
C GLU A 66 0.24 -8.30 -2.14
N TYR A 67 -0.40 -8.49 -3.30
CA TYR A 67 -1.27 -9.62 -3.62
C TYR A 67 -0.49 -10.85 -4.07
N GLN A 68 0.44 -10.68 -5.02
CA GLN A 68 1.42 -11.71 -5.25
C GLN A 68 2.51 -11.53 -4.21
N LYS A 69 2.81 -12.60 -3.48
CA LYS A 69 4.13 -12.76 -2.86
C LYS A 69 5.18 -12.95 -3.97
N ILE A 70 5.31 -11.99 -4.89
CA ILE A 70 6.49 -11.91 -5.74
C ILE A 70 7.62 -11.84 -4.75
N LYS A 71 8.42 -12.91 -4.70
CA LYS A 71 9.57 -13.02 -3.82
C LYS A 71 10.65 -12.09 -4.35
N LEU A 72 10.43 -10.78 -4.30
CA LEU A 72 11.41 -9.73 -4.53
C LEU A 72 12.37 -9.64 -3.34
N GLY A 73 12.79 -10.82 -2.84
CA GLY A 73 13.67 -11.02 -1.69
C GLY A 73 13.47 -9.99 -0.60
N VAL A 74 14.44 -9.08 -0.50
CA VAL A 74 14.56 -8.02 0.51
C VAL A 74 13.33 -7.10 0.59
N LEU A 75 12.67 -6.80 -0.54
CA LEU A 75 11.51 -5.90 -0.59
C LEU A 75 10.25 -6.53 0.04
N SER A 76 10.14 -7.86 -0.02
CA SER A 76 9.01 -8.61 0.52
C SER A 76 9.20 -8.93 2.00
N THR A 77 10.46 -9.12 2.42
CA THR A 77 10.80 -9.59 3.78
C THR A 77 10.87 -8.47 4.81
N ASN A 78 11.38 -7.29 4.43
CA ASN A 78 11.62 -6.21 5.37
C ASN A 78 10.48 -5.17 5.38
N TYR A 79 9.76 -5.06 6.50
CA TYR A 79 8.65 -4.12 6.66
C TYR A 79 9.07 -2.64 6.74
N TYR A 80 10.33 -2.32 7.07
CA TYR A 80 10.85 -0.94 6.99
C TYR A 80 10.94 -0.45 5.54
N ILE A 81 11.45 -1.30 4.64
CA ILE A 81 11.57 -0.96 3.22
C ILE A 81 10.18 -0.85 2.59
N ARG A 82 9.27 -1.76 2.95
CA ARG A 82 7.89 -1.74 2.46
C ARG A 82 7.14 -0.48 2.89
N SER A 83 7.17 -0.13 4.17
CA SER A 83 6.55 1.12 4.67
C SER A 83 7.10 2.36 3.96
N PHE A 84 8.42 2.43 3.75
CA PHE A 84 9.03 3.52 3.00
C PHE A 84 8.54 3.59 1.55
N LEU A 85 8.50 2.47 0.82
CA LEU A 85 8.02 2.44 -0.57
C LEU A 85 6.54 2.83 -0.69
N LEU A 86 5.68 2.35 0.20
CA LEU A 86 4.27 2.76 0.24
C LEU A 86 4.13 4.26 0.50
N SER A 87 5.00 4.84 1.33
CA SER A 87 4.98 6.28 1.63
C SER A 87 5.28 7.15 0.41
N LEU A 88 6.15 6.69 -0.50
CA LEU A 88 6.43 7.37 -1.77
C LEU A 88 5.19 7.42 -2.68
N GLY A 89 4.31 6.42 -2.59
CA GLY A 89 3.05 6.36 -3.32
C GLY A 89 1.99 7.37 -2.85
N ILE A 90 2.16 7.98 -1.68
CA ILE A 90 1.19 8.94 -1.12
C ILE A 90 1.28 10.27 -1.87
N ALA A 91 2.49 10.74 -2.20
CA ALA A 91 2.72 12.02 -2.88
C ALA A 91 1.95 12.15 -4.22
N PRO A 92 2.03 11.20 -5.18
CA PRO A 92 1.26 11.29 -6.41
C PRO A 92 -0.25 11.14 -6.19
N ALA A 93 -0.67 10.35 -5.19
CA ALA A 93 -2.07 10.14 -4.87
C ALA A 93 -2.75 11.37 -4.23
N LEU A 94 -1.98 12.32 -3.68
CA LEU A 94 -2.51 13.58 -3.17
C LEU A 94 -2.74 14.63 -4.26
N LEU A 95 -2.18 14.46 -5.46
CA LEU A 95 -2.29 15.46 -6.52
C LEU A 95 -3.70 15.54 -7.13
N ASN A 96 -4.46 14.44 -7.09
CA ASN A 96 -5.80 14.35 -7.64
C ASN A 96 -6.83 14.21 -6.52
N ALA A 97 -7.86 15.04 -6.52
CA ALA A 97 -8.98 14.97 -5.57
C ALA A 97 -9.58 13.56 -5.38
N PRO A 98 -9.88 12.77 -6.43
CA PRO A 98 -10.50 11.45 -6.26
C PRO A 98 -9.57 10.39 -5.63
N THR A 99 -8.25 10.62 -5.58
CA THR A 99 -7.30 9.68 -4.97
C THR A 99 -6.91 10.03 -3.53
N MET A 100 -7.33 11.19 -3.03
CA MET A 100 -6.95 11.67 -1.68
C MET A 100 -7.43 10.74 -0.56
N THR A 101 -8.64 10.18 -0.66
CA THR A 101 -9.14 9.21 0.32
C THR A 101 -8.26 7.96 0.38
N GLY A 102 -7.87 7.45 -0.80
CA GLY A 102 -6.94 6.32 -0.90
C GLY A 102 -5.56 6.65 -0.32
N ALA A 103 -5.06 7.87 -0.53
CA ALA A 103 -3.81 8.35 0.04
C ALA A 103 -3.83 8.39 1.58
N MET A 104 -4.93 8.82 2.19
CA MET A 104 -5.10 8.80 3.65
C MET A 104 -5.13 7.38 4.20
N CYS A 105 -5.83 6.46 3.53
CA CYS A 105 -5.81 5.05 3.91
C CYS A 105 -4.41 4.45 3.79
N GLN A 106 -3.66 4.81 2.74
CA GLN A 106 -2.27 4.39 2.54
C GLN A 106 -1.37 4.89 3.66
N PHE A 107 -1.54 6.14 4.10
CA PHE A 107 -0.79 6.71 5.23
C PHE A 107 -0.94 5.87 6.50
N PHE A 108 -2.17 5.44 6.83
CA PHE A 108 -2.38 4.54 7.97
C PHE A 108 -1.78 3.14 7.75
N ALA A 109 -1.80 2.63 6.53
CA ALA A 109 -1.12 1.37 6.20
C ALA A 109 0.41 1.47 6.41
N VAL A 110 1.02 2.61 6.09
CA VAL A 110 2.45 2.87 6.38
C VAL A 110 2.71 2.84 7.87
N LEU A 111 1.89 3.50 8.69
CA LEU A 111 2.06 3.52 10.15
C LEU A 111 1.95 2.14 10.77
N THR A 112 1.10 1.28 10.22
CA THR A 112 0.90 -0.07 10.77
C THR A 112 1.92 -1.06 10.27
N TYR A 113 2.47 -0.87 9.07
CA TYR A 113 3.71 -1.52 8.66
C TYR A 113 4.89 -1.11 9.55
N LEU A 114 5.01 0.16 9.89
CA LEU A 114 6.04 0.63 10.81
C LEU A 114 5.87 0.02 12.20
N ARG A 115 4.64 -0.06 12.70
CA ARG A 115 4.32 -0.75 13.96
C ARG A 115 4.68 -2.23 13.91
N ALA A 116 4.41 -2.93 12.81
CA ALA A 116 4.81 -4.32 12.61
C ALA A 116 6.34 -4.46 12.64
N ALA A 117 7.06 -3.53 12.00
CA ALA A 117 8.53 -3.51 11.97
C ALA A 117 9.15 -3.24 13.35
N ILE A 118 8.59 -2.33 14.14
CA ILE A 118 9.01 -2.05 15.54
C ILE A 118 8.79 -3.28 16.43
N ASN A 119 7.73 -4.06 16.18
CA ASN A 119 7.46 -5.30 16.89
C ASN A 119 8.37 -6.48 16.46
N GLY A 120 9.26 -6.28 15.49
CA GLY A 120 10.14 -7.31 14.96
C GLY A 120 9.42 -8.37 14.13
N GLU A 121 8.27 -8.03 13.55
CA GLU A 121 7.61 -8.90 12.57
C GLU A 121 8.33 -8.79 11.23
N ASP A 122 8.43 -9.91 10.51
CA ASP A 122 9.03 -9.99 9.18
C ASP A 122 8.04 -10.61 8.19
N GLY A 123 8.21 -10.30 6.90
CA GLY A 123 7.41 -10.89 5.80
C GLY A 123 7.66 -12.39 5.55
N ASN A 124 8.57 -13.02 6.32
CA ASN A 124 8.86 -14.44 6.20
C ASN A 124 7.68 -15.30 6.64
N PRO A 125 7.42 -16.44 5.96
CA PRO A 125 6.44 -17.39 6.47
C PRO A 125 6.86 -17.85 7.88
N PRO A 126 5.91 -18.06 8.80
CA PRO A 126 6.23 -18.56 10.13
C PRO A 126 7.03 -19.85 9.98
N LYS A 127 8.18 -19.96 10.68
CA LYS A 127 8.92 -21.22 10.74
C LYS A 127 7.94 -22.32 11.17
N LYS A 128 7.78 -23.36 10.36
CA LYS A 128 7.07 -24.57 10.79
C LYS A 128 7.79 -25.04 12.06
N ARG A 129 7.08 -24.99 13.19
CA ARG A 129 7.50 -25.74 14.39
C ARG A 129 7.31 -27.22 14.12
#